data_AF-A0A7V6AQB5-F1
#
_entry.id   AF-A0A7V6AQB5-F1
#
_cell.length_a   1.000
_cell.length_b   1.000
_cell.length_c   1.000
_cell.angle_alpha   90.00
_cell.angle_beta   90.00
_cell.angle_gamma   90.00
#
_symmetry.space_group_name_H-M   'P 1'
#
loop_
_entity.id
_entity.type
_entity.pdbx_description
1 polymer ?
#
loop_
_entity_poly.entity_id
_entity_poly.type
_entity_poly.pdbx_seq_one_letter_code
_entity_poly.pdbx_strand_id
1 'polypeptide(L)'
;MRKIQPIMALTLLLLILSCAKTYRSDLITTKVRFEPIDEFIAGEFVVLAFENPNIKGAEDWELEFWAFRGGAKDRTFKFHPRIVAGQRTFYLVEEIPRRRPETIASFRAKPNYGRVKERLTAFIVGGE
;
A
#
# COMPACT_ATOMS: atom_id res chain seq x y z
N MET A 1 -49.67 13.74 7.51
CA MET A 1 -48.44 13.22 8.16
C MET A 1 -47.88 12.08 7.29
N ARG A 2 -46.80 12.32 6.53
CA ARG A 2 -46.23 11.32 5.61
C ARG A 2 -45.26 10.42 6.40
N LYS A 3 -45.58 9.12 6.48
CA LYS A 3 -44.67 8.08 7.01
C LYS A 3 -43.56 7.84 6.00
N ILE A 4 -42.37 8.35 6.27
CA ILE A 4 -41.16 8.06 5.49
C ILE A 4 -40.80 6.59 5.77
N GLN A 5 -40.79 5.76 4.72
CA GLN A 5 -40.51 4.33 4.84
C GLN A 5 -39.03 4.11 5.23
N PRO A 6 -38.73 3.35 6.30
CA PRO A 6 -37.36 3.11 6.77
C PRO A 6 -36.54 2.17 5.85
N ILE A 7 -37.17 1.60 4.81
CA ILE A 7 -36.57 0.58 3.95
C ILE A 7 -35.53 1.20 2.98
N MET A 8 -35.75 2.43 2.51
CA MET A 8 -34.80 3.10 1.61
C MET A 8 -33.46 3.47 2.27
N ALA A 9 -33.42 3.62 3.60
CA ALA A 9 -32.19 3.95 4.31
C ALA A 9 -31.27 2.73 4.48
N LEU A 10 -31.84 1.52 4.57
CA LEU A 10 -31.07 0.28 4.78
C LEU A 10 -30.37 -0.21 3.51
N THR A 11 -30.99 -0.02 2.34
CA THR A 11 -30.39 -0.35 1.04
C THR A 11 -29.27 0.62 0.64
N LEU A 12 -29.35 1.88 1.05
CA LEU A 12 -28.27 2.85 0.83
C LEU A 12 -27.04 2.57 1.72
N LEU A 13 -27.24 1.98 2.91
CA LEU A 13 -26.16 1.60 3.82
C LEU A 13 -25.35 0.39 3.33
N LEU A 14 -25.99 -0.56 2.61
CA LEU A 14 -25.34 -1.75 2.07
C LEU A 14 -24.47 -1.46 0.83
N LEU A 15 -24.73 -0.39 0.08
CA LEU A 15 -23.95 -0.01 -1.10
C LEU A 15 -22.61 0.66 -0.77
N ILE A 16 -22.39 1.04 0.49
CA ILE A 16 -21.12 1.64 0.98
C ILE A 16 -20.15 0.56 1.48
N LEU A 17 -20.54 -0.73 1.46
CA LEU A 17 -19.66 -1.86 1.72
C LEU A 17 -18.74 -2.09 0.50
N SER A 18 -17.78 -1.18 0.36
CA SER A 18 -16.43 -1.37 -0.18
C SER A 18 -16.18 -2.79 -0.67
N CYS A 19 -16.09 -2.94 -2.00
CA CYS A 19 -15.77 -4.18 -2.72
C CYS A 19 -14.34 -4.64 -2.38
N ALA A 20 -14.15 -5.19 -1.18
CA ALA A 20 -12.89 -5.81 -0.79
C ALA A 20 -12.76 -7.14 -1.55
N LYS A 21 -11.85 -7.21 -2.52
CA LYS A 21 -11.56 -8.42 -3.28
C LYS A 21 -10.68 -9.34 -2.45
N THR A 22 -10.91 -10.65 -2.52
CA THR A 22 -9.97 -11.62 -1.94
C THR A 22 -8.90 -11.92 -2.98
N TYR A 23 -7.65 -11.62 -2.67
CA TYR A 23 -6.48 -12.06 -3.41
C TYR A 23 -6.03 -13.41 -2.85
N ARG A 24 -5.68 -14.33 -3.75
CA ARG A 24 -5.24 -15.69 -3.41
C ARG A 24 -4.09 -16.08 -4.33
N SER A 25 -2.95 -16.38 -3.72
CA SER A 25 -1.79 -17.02 -4.35
C SER A 25 -1.37 -18.23 -3.51
N ASP A 26 -0.29 -18.90 -3.94
CA ASP A 26 0.33 -19.99 -3.19
C ASP A 26 1.07 -19.47 -1.94
N LEU A 27 1.48 -18.19 -1.93
CA LEU A 27 2.22 -17.59 -0.82
C LEU A 27 1.29 -16.93 0.21
N ILE A 28 0.17 -16.34 -0.22
CA ILE A 28 -0.76 -15.66 0.68
C ILE A 28 -2.20 -15.59 0.17
N THR A 29 -3.15 -15.63 1.12
CA THR A 29 -4.56 -15.26 0.88
C THR A 29 -4.94 -14.08 1.75
N THR A 30 -5.39 -12.99 1.16
CA THR A 30 -5.72 -11.76 1.91
C THR A 30 -6.78 -10.91 1.20
N LYS A 31 -7.43 -10.01 1.94
CA LYS A 31 -8.36 -9.03 1.36
C LYS A 31 -7.59 -7.81 0.86
N VAL A 32 -7.75 -7.48 -0.41
CA VAL A 32 -7.09 -6.36 -1.07
C VAL A 32 -8.12 -5.34 -1.56
N ARG A 33 -7.68 -4.09 -1.71
CA ARG A 33 -8.49 -3.00 -2.26
C ARG A 33 -8.50 -3.00 -3.79
N PHE A 34 -7.39 -3.42 -4.40
CA PHE A 34 -7.16 -3.55 -5.83
C PHE A 34 -6.16 -4.70 -6.05
N GLU A 35 -6.06 -5.18 -7.29
CA GLU A 35 -5.16 -6.28 -7.63
C GLU A 35 -3.70 -5.87 -7.38
N PRO A 36 -2.88 -6.71 -6.71
CA PRO A 36 -1.45 -6.47 -6.64
C PRO A 36 -0.84 -6.58 -8.03
N ILE A 37 0.13 -5.70 -8.31
CA ILE A 37 0.89 -5.72 -9.57
C ILE A 37 2.06 -6.72 -9.52
N ASP A 38 2.45 -7.14 -8.32
CA ASP A 38 3.53 -8.10 -8.08
C ASP A 38 3.40 -8.75 -6.70
N GLU A 39 3.95 -9.96 -6.58
CA GLU A 39 4.10 -10.72 -5.35
C GLU A 39 5.52 -11.29 -5.29
N PHE A 40 6.22 -11.09 -4.17
CA PHE A 40 7.58 -11.60 -4.02
C PHE A 40 7.95 -11.87 -2.56
N ILE A 41 8.99 -12.68 -2.38
CA ILE A 41 9.56 -12.98 -1.06
C ILE A 41 10.74 -12.04 -0.79
N ALA A 42 10.83 -11.50 0.43
CA ALA A 42 11.97 -10.74 0.93
C ALA A 42 12.26 -11.17 2.38
N GLY A 43 13.33 -11.94 2.59
CA GLY A 43 13.61 -12.55 3.89
C GLY A 43 12.47 -13.50 4.29
N GLU A 44 11.96 -13.35 5.52
CA GLU A 44 10.80 -14.09 6.02
C GLU A 44 9.44 -13.52 5.59
N PHE A 45 9.42 -12.47 4.76
CA PHE A 45 8.19 -11.79 4.36
C PHE A 45 7.71 -12.20 2.98
N VAL A 46 6.39 -12.35 2.86
CA VAL A 46 5.68 -12.28 1.57
C VAL A 46 5.24 -10.84 1.35
N VAL A 47 5.60 -10.25 0.22
CA VAL A 47 5.32 -8.85 -0.09
C VAL A 47 4.38 -8.75 -1.29
N LEU A 48 3.26 -8.08 -1.10
CA LEU A 48 2.38 -7.67 -2.20
C LEU A 48 2.66 -6.22 -2.57
N ALA A 49 2.88 -5.96 -3.86
CA ALA A 49 3.06 -4.61 -4.38
C ALA A 49 1.79 -4.13 -5.08
N PHE A 50 1.45 -2.87 -4.90
CA PHE A 50 0.29 -2.25 -5.53
C PHE A 50 0.65 -0.89 -6.12
N GLU A 51 0.01 -0.56 -7.25
CA GLU A 51 0.06 0.78 -7.84
C GLU A 51 -1.18 1.58 -7.43
N ASN A 52 -1.04 2.88 -7.23
CA ASN A 52 -2.18 3.75 -6.90
C ASN A 52 -3.04 4.00 -8.15
N PRO A 53 -4.29 3.50 -8.21
CA PRO A 53 -5.15 3.75 -9.36
C PRO A 53 -5.71 5.18 -9.39
N ASN A 54 -5.56 5.93 -8.29
CA ASN A 54 -6.17 7.25 -8.08
C ASN A 54 -5.13 8.34 -7.79
N ILE A 55 -3.97 8.31 -8.46
CA ILE A 55 -2.99 9.39 -8.36
C ILE A 55 -3.61 10.66 -8.93
N LYS A 56 -3.80 11.67 -8.08
CA LYS A 56 -4.40 12.96 -8.46
C LYS A 56 -3.42 14.12 -8.30
N GLY A 57 -2.46 13.99 -7.38
CA GLY A 57 -1.50 15.03 -7.03
C GLY A 57 -0.05 14.62 -7.18
N ALA A 58 0.84 15.62 -7.23
CA ALA A 58 2.27 15.42 -7.37
C ALA A 58 2.95 14.77 -6.15
N GLU A 59 2.25 14.69 -5.01
CA GLU A 59 2.72 14.14 -3.72
C GLU A 59 1.91 12.92 -3.24
N ASP A 60 0.95 12.45 -4.04
CA ASP A 60 0.24 11.19 -3.75
C ASP A 60 1.21 10.01 -3.85
N TRP A 61 0.95 8.95 -3.07
CA TRP A 61 1.72 7.72 -3.19
C TRP A 61 1.53 7.08 -4.56
N GLU A 62 2.62 6.56 -5.11
CA GLU A 62 2.64 5.89 -6.41
C GLU A 62 2.62 4.37 -6.24
N LEU A 63 3.39 3.84 -5.28
CA LEU A 63 3.42 2.41 -4.94
C LEU A 63 3.16 2.20 -3.46
N GLU A 64 2.46 1.11 -3.13
CA GLU A 64 2.26 0.62 -1.77
C GLU A 64 2.70 -0.84 -1.72
N PHE A 65 3.39 -1.23 -0.65
CA PHE A 65 3.85 -2.60 -0.43
C PHE A 65 3.32 -3.08 0.90
N TRP A 66 2.67 -4.25 0.92
CA TRP A 66 2.22 -4.89 2.15
C TRP A 66 3.12 -6.08 2.41
N ALA A 67 3.90 -6.05 3.49
CA ALA A 67 4.74 -7.18 3.88
C ALA A 67 4.05 -7.98 4.98
N PHE A 68 3.98 -9.28 4.76
CA PHE A 68 3.31 -10.25 5.62
C PHE A 68 4.32 -11.20 6.22
N ARG A 69 4.22 -11.44 7.52
CA ARG A 69 5.03 -12.42 8.26
C ARG A 69 4.08 -13.34 9.02
N GLY A 70 4.25 -14.65 8.86
CA GLY A 70 3.34 -15.64 9.47
C GLY A 70 1.87 -15.49 9.04
N GLY A 71 1.62 -15.00 7.82
CA GLY A 71 0.27 -14.79 7.28
C GLY A 71 -0.45 -13.52 7.74
N ALA A 72 0.13 -12.76 8.67
CA ALA A 72 -0.41 -11.47 9.12
C ALA A 72 0.35 -10.30 8.47
N LYS A 73 -0.37 -9.23 8.13
CA LYS A 73 0.27 -8.00 7.62
C LYS A 73 1.03 -7.34 8.76
N ASP A 74 2.35 -7.32 8.65
CA ASP A 74 3.26 -6.80 9.67
C ASP A 74 3.54 -5.31 9.45
N ARG A 75 3.87 -4.95 8.21
CA ARG A 75 4.34 -3.61 7.84
C ARG A 75 3.86 -3.20 6.46
N THR A 76 3.69 -1.89 6.27
CA THR A 76 3.32 -1.29 4.99
C THR A 76 4.42 -0.34 4.57
N PHE A 77 4.78 -0.32 3.29
CA PHE A 77 5.70 0.67 2.75
C PHE A 77 4.99 1.48 1.69
N LYS A 78 5.20 2.80 1.68
CA LYS A 78 4.66 3.68 0.66
C LYS A 78 5.79 4.39 -0.05
N PHE A 79 5.78 4.30 -1.36
CA PHE A 79 6.62 5.06 -2.24
C PHE A 79 5.83 6.29 -2.69
N HIS A 80 6.28 7.48 -2.29
CA HIS A 80 5.62 8.71 -2.67
C HIS A 80 6.63 9.83 -3.01
N PRO A 81 6.35 10.64 -4.03
CA PRO A 81 7.01 11.92 -4.27
C PRO A 81 6.68 12.95 -3.18
N ARG A 82 7.59 13.91 -2.97
CA ARG A 82 7.36 15.17 -2.25
C ARG A 82 8.13 16.31 -2.91
N ILE A 83 7.63 17.53 -2.79
CA ILE A 83 8.33 18.73 -3.27
C ILE A 83 9.14 19.31 -2.11
N VAL A 84 10.47 19.27 -2.23
CA VAL A 84 11.40 19.81 -1.23
C VAL A 84 12.28 20.86 -1.90
N ALA A 85 12.24 22.10 -1.41
CA ALA A 85 12.99 23.23 -1.96
C ALA A 85 12.79 23.41 -3.49
N GLY A 86 11.56 23.22 -3.98
CA GLY A 86 11.22 23.34 -5.40
C GLY A 86 11.64 22.14 -6.27
N GLN A 87 12.22 21.10 -5.69
CA GLN A 87 12.60 19.88 -6.40
C GLN A 87 11.76 18.68 -5.96
N ARG A 88 11.36 17.84 -6.91
CA ARG A 88 10.63 16.61 -6.62
C ARG A 88 11.60 15.52 -6.16
N THR A 89 11.47 15.11 -4.90
CA THR A 89 12.22 14.00 -4.30
C THR A 89 11.27 12.85 -4.01
N PHE A 90 11.72 11.62 -4.19
CA PHE A 90 10.90 10.44 -3.99
C PHE A 90 11.36 9.71 -2.74
N TYR A 91 10.41 9.28 -1.92
CA TYR A 91 10.66 8.66 -0.63
C TYR A 91 9.99 7.30 -0.57
N LEU A 92 10.71 6.31 -0.03
CA LEU A 92 10.13 5.05 0.41
C LEU A 92 10.05 5.11 1.94
N VAL A 93 8.84 5.04 2.45
CA VAL A 93 8.52 5.24 3.87
C VAL A 93 7.90 3.97 4.43
N GLU A 94 8.43 3.48 5.55
CA GLU A 94 7.85 2.40 6.34
C GLU A 94 6.76 2.94 7.27
N GLU A 95 5.62 2.26 7.29
CA GLU A 95 4.48 2.50 8.17
C GLU A 95 4.17 1.21 8.94
N ILE A 96 4.45 1.24 10.24
CA ILE A 96 4.07 0.17 11.19
C ILE A 96 2.92 0.69 12.07
N PRO A 97 1.86 -0.10 12.33
CA PRO A 97 0.78 0.30 13.22
C PRO A 97 1.31 0.80 14.57
N ARG A 98 0.84 1.97 15.01
CA ARG A 98 1.22 2.62 16.30
C ARG A 98 2.68 3.09 16.39
N ARG A 99 3.45 3.08 15.30
CA ARG A 99 4.79 3.69 15.24
C ARG A 99 4.76 4.93 14.34
N ARG A 100 5.73 5.83 14.56
CA ARG A 100 5.94 6.95 13.63
C ARG A 100 6.46 6.41 12.30
N PRO A 101 5.99 6.93 11.15
CA PRO A 101 6.52 6.56 9.86
C PRO A 101 8.01 6.90 9.75
N GLU A 102 8.78 6.03 9.11
CA GLU A 102 10.23 6.16 8.97
C GLU A 102 10.63 6.15 7.49
N THR A 103 11.51 7.07 7.08
CA THR A 103 12.05 7.08 5.72
C THR A 103 13.18 6.07 5.61
N ILE A 104 12.99 5.05 4.78
CA ILE A 104 13.99 3.99 4.60
C ILE A 104 14.87 4.23 3.37
N ALA A 105 14.37 4.96 2.37
CA ALA A 105 15.13 5.37 1.21
C ALA A 105 14.62 6.68 0.61
N SER A 106 15.51 7.41 -0.07
CA SER A 106 15.14 8.57 -0.89
C SER A 106 15.85 8.56 -2.24
N PHE A 107 15.22 9.15 -3.24
CA PHE A 107 15.71 9.22 -4.61
C PHE A 107 15.52 10.64 -5.15
N ARG A 108 16.58 11.22 -5.72
CA ARG A 108 16.53 12.56 -6.33
C ARG A 108 15.86 12.58 -7.71
N ALA A 109 15.80 11.43 -8.38
CA ALA A 109 15.12 11.25 -9.65
C ALA A 109 14.14 10.08 -9.51
N LYS A 110 13.10 10.03 -10.34
CA LYS A 110 12.09 8.97 -10.28
C LYS A 110 12.75 7.62 -10.57
N PRO A 111 12.87 6.70 -9.59
CA PRO A 111 13.32 5.35 -9.84
C PRO A 111 12.25 4.56 -10.61
N ASN A 112 12.66 3.53 -11.34
CA ASN A 112 11.72 2.54 -11.85
C ASN A 112 11.30 1.56 -10.74
N TYR A 113 10.24 0.79 -10.99
CA TYR A 113 9.71 -0.18 -10.04
C TYR A 113 10.78 -1.15 -9.52
N GLY A 114 11.60 -1.72 -10.43
CA GLY A 114 12.66 -2.67 -10.05
C GLY A 114 13.66 -2.09 -9.04
N ARG A 115 14.07 -0.84 -9.20
CA ARG A 115 14.94 -0.14 -8.23
C ARG A 115 14.28 0.09 -6.88
N VAL A 116 12.97 0.38 -6.86
CA VAL A 116 12.22 0.51 -5.60
C VAL A 116 12.13 -0.84 -4.89
N LYS A 117 11.78 -1.90 -5.65
CA LYS A 117 11.70 -3.28 -5.15
C LYS A 117 13.04 -3.77 -4.59
N GLU A 118 14.14 -3.52 -5.30
CA GLU A 118 15.49 -3.89 -4.86
C GLU A 118 15.84 -3.20 -3.54
N ARG A 119 15.59 -1.89 -3.42
CA ARG A 119 15.84 -1.14 -2.18
C ARG A 119 14.97 -1.60 -1.02
N LEU A 120 13.70 -1.88 -1.27
CA LEU A 120 12.80 -2.44 -0.27
C LEU A 120 13.28 -3.81 0.22
N THR A 121 13.66 -4.69 -0.72
CA THR A 121 14.16 -6.03 -0.40
C THR A 121 15.43 -5.96 0.43
N ALA A 122 16.38 -5.10 0.04
CA ALA A 122 17.62 -4.89 0.78
C ALA A 122 17.36 -4.36 2.21
N PHE A 123 16.39 -3.46 2.39
CA PHE A 123 16.00 -2.98 3.72
C PHE A 123 15.38 -4.09 4.57
N ILE A 124 14.44 -4.87 4.01
CA ILE A 124 13.77 -5.95 4.73
C ILE A 124 14.78 -7.03 5.16
N VAL A 125 15.68 -7.44 4.26
CA VAL A 125 16.68 -8.49 4.50
C VAL A 125 17.83 -8.00 5.39
N GLY A 126 18.24 -6.74 5.24
CA GLY A 126 19.37 -6.17 5.99
C GLY A 126 19.01 -5.54 7.33
N GLY A 127 17.71 -5.43 7.64
CA GLY A 127 17.20 -4.90 8.91
C GLY A 127 16.96 -5.95 9.99
N GLU A 128 17.38 -7.20 9.75
CA GLU A 128 17.36 -8.32 10.72
C GLU A 128 18.68 -8.42 11.51
#